data_AF-W6Z4M8-F1
#
_entry.id   AF-W6Z4M8-F1
#
_cell.length_a   1.000
_cell.length_b   1.000
_cell.length_c   1.000
_cell.angle_alpha   90.00
_cell.angle_beta   90.00
_cell.angle_gamma   90.00
#
_symmetry.space_group_name_H-M   'P 1'
#
loop_
_entity.id
_entity.type
_entity.pdbx_description
1 polymer ?
#
loop_
_entity_poly.entity_id
_entity_poly.type
_entity_poly.pdbx_seq_one_letter_code
_entity_poly.pdbx_strand_id
1 'polypeptide(L)'
;MPPPRLSLALIRARPQARYQCLRRTASLRQASLTTPPQQNDVKPVVPWKTPTSVWAPENLIPPPKDGEILLERRPNRALPPIPPLIPPQVLRTLPIFIIAMTVSLFAFFNYQKQESSVVTATLYALRTNPLVREQLGDEIYFASKYPWIKGEINQVHGRIDVSFWVKGTKQAGQVRLKCRRKGRGGLYYTQEYSLTMEDGTRFELYDPQGNAIDPFQEIAVEE
;
A
#
# COMPACT_ATOMS: atom_id res chain seq x y z
N MET A 1 -57.55 9.51 4.10
CA MET A 1 -56.75 9.86 5.30
C MET A 1 -55.28 9.87 4.91
N PRO A 2 -54.59 11.02 4.94
CA PRO A 2 -53.17 11.10 4.64
C PRO A 2 -52.30 10.75 5.87
N PRO A 3 -51.09 10.18 5.69
CA PRO A 3 -50.18 9.81 6.77
C PRO A 3 -49.50 11.04 7.43
N PRO A 4 -48.99 10.90 8.68
CA PRO A 4 -48.55 12.02 9.50
C PRO A 4 -47.28 12.69 8.97
N ARG A 5 -47.31 14.03 9.01
CA ARG A 5 -46.22 14.94 8.63
C ARG A 5 -45.07 14.83 9.63
N LEU A 6 -43.91 14.34 9.18
CA LEU A 6 -42.66 14.48 9.90
C LEU A 6 -42.25 15.96 9.95
N SER A 7 -41.92 16.42 11.14
CA SER A 7 -41.58 17.79 11.49
C SER A 7 -40.29 18.27 10.80
N LEU A 8 -40.41 19.35 10.02
CA LEU A 8 -39.33 20.08 9.31
C LEU A 8 -38.43 20.91 10.26
N ALA A 9 -38.19 20.44 11.49
CA ALA A 9 -37.53 21.22 12.54
C ALA A 9 -36.05 20.87 12.77
N LEU A 10 -35.37 20.24 11.80
CA LEU A 10 -33.92 19.99 11.86
C LEU A 10 -33.16 20.52 10.64
N ILE A 11 -33.76 21.41 9.84
CA ILE A 11 -33.06 22.12 8.75
C ILE A 11 -32.62 23.51 9.25
N ARG A 12 -31.74 23.54 10.25
CA ARG A 12 -30.88 24.72 10.51
C ARG A 12 -29.69 24.46 11.45
N ALA A 13 -29.11 23.28 11.42
CA ALA A 13 -27.74 23.15 11.91
C ALA A 13 -26.78 23.57 10.79
N ARG A 14 -26.39 24.86 10.77
CA ARG A 14 -25.22 25.29 10.00
C ARG A 14 -24.01 24.58 10.61
N PRO A 15 -23.28 23.70 9.91
CA PRO A 15 -21.97 23.31 10.37
C PRO A 15 -21.10 24.57 10.28
N GLN A 16 -20.83 25.21 11.42
CA GLN A 16 -19.69 26.09 11.50
C GLN A 16 -18.47 25.21 11.28
N ALA A 17 -18.02 25.13 10.03
CA ALA A 17 -16.66 24.73 9.70
C ALA A 17 -15.75 25.78 10.33
N ARG A 18 -15.46 25.59 11.63
CA ARG A 18 -14.26 26.15 12.25
C ARG A 18 -13.12 25.48 11.51
N TYR A 19 -12.69 26.10 10.42
CA TYR A 19 -11.35 25.95 9.90
C TYR A 19 -10.42 26.45 11.01
N GLN A 20 -10.17 25.59 12.00
CA GLN A 20 -9.04 25.74 12.87
C GLN A 20 -7.87 25.81 11.91
N CYS A 21 -7.31 27.02 11.84
CA CYS A 21 -6.18 27.40 11.02
C CYS A 21 -5.26 26.19 10.95
N LEU A 22 -5.14 25.61 9.75
CA LEU A 22 -4.01 24.79 9.40
C LEU A 22 -2.81 25.60 9.86
N ARG A 23 -2.20 25.17 10.98
CA ARG A 23 -0.91 25.67 11.41
C ARG A 23 -0.04 25.40 10.20
N ARG A 24 0.19 26.46 9.42
CA ARG A 24 1.19 26.51 8.37
C ARG A 24 2.44 26.06 9.08
N THR A 25 2.78 24.78 8.94
CA THR A 25 4.06 24.28 9.35
C THR A 25 5.03 25.11 8.53
N ALA A 26 5.69 26.05 9.21
CA ALA A 26 6.70 26.87 8.58
C ALA A 26 7.66 25.88 7.93
N SER A 27 7.75 25.89 6.60
CA SER A 27 8.80 25.18 5.91
C SER A 27 10.09 25.72 6.51
N LEU A 28 10.75 24.92 7.35
CA LEU A 28 12.11 25.18 7.78
C LEU A 28 12.94 25.12 6.49
N ARG A 29 13.06 26.27 5.82
CA ARG A 29 14.18 26.53 4.92
C ARG A 29 15.41 26.45 5.80
N GLN A 30 16.00 25.27 5.87
CA GLN A 30 17.41 25.16 6.20
C GLN A 30 18.15 25.91 5.08
N ALA A 31 18.46 27.19 5.34
CA ALA A 31 19.47 27.91 4.61
C ALA A 31 20.78 27.18 4.87
N SER A 32 21.09 26.22 3.99
CA SER A 32 22.37 25.54 3.99
C SER A 32 23.40 26.61 3.64
N LEU A 33 24.30 26.89 4.58
CA LEU A 33 25.54 27.61 4.31
C LEU A 33 26.40 26.71 3.41
N THR A 34 26.08 26.68 2.12
CA THR A 34 27.02 26.24 1.10
C THR A 34 27.80 27.47 0.69
N THR A 35 29.11 27.37 0.91
CA THR A 35 30.22 28.15 0.36
C THR A 35 29.82 29.10 -0.77
N PRO A 36 30.15 30.40 -0.69
CA PRO A 36 29.88 31.32 -1.79
C PRO A 36 30.54 30.75 -3.06
N PRO A 37 29.84 30.68 -4.20
CA PRO A 37 30.49 30.40 -5.47
C PRO A 37 31.54 31.49 -5.68
N GLN A 38 32.72 31.07 -6.12
CA GLN A 38 33.83 31.94 -6.45
C GLN A 38 33.33 33.07 -7.35
N GLN A 39 33.43 34.29 -6.83
CA GLN A 39 32.93 35.52 -7.43
C GLN A 39 33.81 35.93 -8.62
N ASN A 40 33.73 35.18 -9.71
CA ASN A 40 34.19 35.62 -11.02
C ASN A 40 32.95 35.52 -11.94
N ASP A 41 32.52 36.64 -12.51
CA ASP A 41 31.38 36.78 -13.45
C ASP A 41 29.95 37.01 -12.92
N VAL A 42 29.77 37.92 -11.96
CA VAL A 42 28.47 38.62 -11.81
C VAL A 42 28.69 40.13 -11.91
N LYS A 43 28.38 40.71 -13.07
CA LYS A 43 28.37 42.17 -13.26
C LYS A 43 27.18 42.80 -12.50
N PRO A 44 27.38 43.97 -11.85
CA PRO A 44 26.33 44.62 -11.08
C PRO A 44 25.24 45.18 -12.00
N VAL A 45 23.99 44.80 -11.75
CA VAL A 45 22.81 45.50 -12.27
C VAL A 45 22.54 46.67 -11.33
N VAL A 46 22.96 47.87 -11.72
CA VAL A 46 22.62 49.11 -11.00
C VAL A 46 21.40 49.79 -11.63
N PRO A 47 20.49 50.36 -10.80
CA PRO A 47 19.21 50.86 -11.23
C PRO A 47 19.31 52.37 -11.57
N TRP A 48 18.93 52.70 -12.81
CA TRP A 48 18.54 54.01 -13.36
C TRP A 48 19.48 55.26 -13.26
N LYS A 49 19.78 55.78 -14.47
CA LYS A 49 20.11 57.16 -14.91
C LYS A 49 21.50 57.77 -14.63
N THR A 50 22.33 57.77 -15.67
CA THR A 50 23.22 58.89 -16.06
C THR A 50 23.09 59.15 -17.57
N PRO A 51 23.11 60.42 -18.04
CA PRO A 51 22.88 60.78 -19.44
C PRO A 51 24.16 60.77 -20.28
N THR A 52 25.12 59.87 -20.04
CA THR A 52 26.27 59.68 -20.93
C THR A 52 26.90 58.31 -20.71
N SER A 53 26.12 57.23 -20.87
CA SER A 53 26.71 55.90 -21.06
C SER A 53 26.61 55.56 -22.53
N VAL A 54 27.70 55.82 -23.26
CA VAL A 54 27.92 55.21 -24.56
C VAL A 54 27.90 53.71 -24.33
N TRP A 55 26.81 53.11 -24.75
CA TRP A 55 26.52 51.69 -24.67
C TRP A 55 27.61 50.93 -25.45
N ALA A 56 28.59 50.38 -24.75
CA ALA A 56 29.27 49.19 -25.24
C ALA A 56 28.65 48.01 -24.47
N PRO A 57 27.60 47.34 -25.00
CA PRO A 57 27.25 46.06 -24.44
C PRO A 57 28.48 45.18 -24.69
N GLU A 58 29.08 44.64 -23.63
CA GLU A 58 30.35 43.90 -23.69
C GLU A 58 30.24 42.54 -24.41
N ASN A 59 29.21 42.39 -25.25
CA ASN A 59 28.90 41.24 -26.08
C ASN A 59 28.44 41.69 -27.48
N LEU A 60 29.02 42.75 -28.03
CA LEU A 60 28.96 42.98 -29.48
C LEU A 60 30.01 42.07 -30.11
N ILE A 61 29.56 41.12 -30.90
CA ILE A 61 30.42 40.40 -31.84
C ILE A 61 31.02 41.49 -32.75
N PRO A 62 32.34 41.55 -32.94
CA PRO A 62 32.89 42.46 -33.94
C PRO A 62 32.25 42.15 -35.30
N PRO A 63 32.09 43.15 -36.17
CA PRO A 63 31.63 42.90 -37.54
C PRO A 63 32.56 41.88 -38.22
N PRO A 64 32.00 40.99 -39.06
CA PRO A 64 32.78 39.95 -39.73
C PRO A 64 33.85 40.57 -40.64
N LYS A 65 35.00 39.92 -40.73
CA LYS A 65 36.09 40.34 -41.62
C LYS A 65 35.88 39.79 -43.03
N ASP A 66 36.38 40.49 -44.04
CA ASP A 66 36.29 40.05 -45.42
C ASP A 66 36.92 38.65 -45.59
N GLY A 67 36.13 37.68 -46.08
CA GLY A 67 36.53 36.28 -46.25
C GLY A 67 36.05 35.32 -45.15
N GLU A 68 35.40 35.79 -44.09
CA GLU A 68 34.82 34.95 -43.05
C GLU A 68 33.46 34.38 -43.48
N ILE A 69 33.32 33.06 -43.42
CA ILE A 69 32.10 32.35 -43.84
C ILE A 69 31.06 32.43 -42.70
N LEU A 70 29.96 33.16 -42.94
CA LEU A 70 28.88 33.48 -41.96
C LEU A 70 27.94 32.31 -41.62
N LEU A 71 28.40 31.07 -41.71
CA LEU A 71 27.50 29.90 -41.62
C LEU A 71 27.04 29.58 -40.19
N GLU A 72 27.70 30.10 -39.14
CA GLU A 72 27.31 29.83 -37.76
C GLU A 72 27.51 31.04 -36.84
N ARG A 73 26.42 31.53 -36.22
CA ARG A 73 26.44 32.59 -35.21
C ARG A 73 26.53 31.96 -33.83
N ARG A 74 27.68 32.09 -33.16
CA ARG A 74 27.82 31.62 -31.77
C ARG A 74 26.93 32.44 -30.82
N PRO A 75 26.18 31.81 -29.90
CA PRO A 75 25.37 32.52 -28.93
C PRO A 75 26.24 33.27 -27.92
N ASN A 76 25.99 34.56 -27.72
CA ASN A 76 26.74 35.44 -26.80
C ASN A 76 26.29 35.33 -25.32
N ARG A 77 25.45 34.35 -24.96
CA ARG A 77 24.93 34.19 -23.61
C ARG A 77 24.82 32.70 -23.28
N ALA A 78 25.35 32.31 -22.12
CA ALA A 78 25.12 30.98 -21.60
C ALA A 78 23.61 30.74 -21.38
N LEU A 79 23.11 29.61 -21.87
CA LEU A 79 21.74 29.18 -21.61
C LEU A 79 21.55 29.04 -20.09
N PRO A 80 20.35 29.34 -19.55
CA PRO A 80 20.07 29.03 -18.16
C PRO A 80 20.28 27.53 -17.92
N PRO A 81 20.85 27.13 -16.77
CA PRO A 81 21.07 25.72 -16.48
C PRO A 81 19.71 25.00 -16.51
N ILE A 82 19.65 23.89 -17.24
CA ILE A 82 18.45 23.07 -17.32
C ILE A 82 18.20 22.51 -15.91
N PRO A 83 17.01 22.72 -15.32
CA PRO A 83 16.71 22.12 -14.03
C PRO A 83 16.81 20.60 -14.15
N PRO A 84 17.32 19.89 -13.12
CA PRO A 84 17.37 18.44 -13.17
C PRO A 84 15.95 17.88 -13.41
N LEU A 85 15.84 16.82 -14.22
CA LEU A 85 14.57 16.16 -14.54
C LEU A 85 13.80 15.75 -13.28
N ILE A 86 14.53 15.39 -12.21
CA ILE A 86 13.97 15.02 -10.91
C ILE A 86 14.53 15.98 -9.87
N PRO A 87 13.67 16.73 -9.15
CA PRO A 87 14.13 17.65 -8.12
C PRO A 87 14.74 16.89 -6.92
N PRO A 88 15.80 17.42 -6.28
CA PRO A 88 16.52 16.74 -5.19
C PRO A 88 15.63 16.47 -3.97
N GLN A 89 14.55 17.25 -3.78
CA GLN A 89 13.55 17.00 -2.74
C GLN A 89 12.82 15.67 -2.95
N VAL A 90 12.46 15.35 -4.20
CA VAL A 90 11.78 14.09 -4.53
C VAL A 90 12.74 12.92 -4.30
N LEU A 91 14.01 13.05 -4.69
CA LEU A 91 14.99 11.98 -4.45
C LEU A 91 15.16 11.66 -2.96
N ARG A 92 15.07 12.69 -2.09
CA ARG A 92 15.14 12.51 -0.63
C ARG A 92 13.87 11.91 -0.03
N THR A 93 12.68 12.22 -0.55
CA THR A 93 11.40 11.70 -0.02
C THR A 93 10.96 10.38 -0.65
N LEU A 94 11.47 10.04 -1.82
CA LEU A 94 11.19 8.80 -2.55
C LEU A 94 11.40 7.51 -1.72
N PRO A 95 12.49 7.31 -0.95
CA PRO A 95 12.62 6.10 -0.14
C PRO A 95 11.53 6.00 0.93
N ILE A 96 11.19 7.11 1.59
CA ILE A 96 10.11 7.15 2.60
C ILE A 96 8.78 6.80 1.95
N PHE A 97 8.50 7.35 0.76
CA PHE A 97 7.30 7.03 0.00
C PHE A 97 7.22 5.54 -0.36
N ILE A 98 8.31 4.94 -0.86
CA ILE A 98 8.34 3.52 -1.20
C ILE A 98 8.13 2.66 0.05
N ILE A 99 8.76 3.00 1.18
CA ILE A 99 8.56 2.28 2.44
C ILE A 99 7.10 2.37 2.89
N ALA A 100 6.51 3.56 2.87
CA ALA A 100 5.10 3.72 3.21
C ALA A 100 4.20 2.90 2.27
N MET A 101 4.46 2.95 0.95
CA MET A 101 3.66 2.22 -0.02
C MET A 101 3.75 0.70 0.15
N THR A 102 4.96 0.18 0.33
CA THR A 102 5.19 -1.26 0.52
C THR A 102 4.53 -1.78 1.79
N VAL A 103 4.61 -1.03 2.91
CA VAL A 103 3.91 -1.37 4.15
C VAL A 103 2.39 -1.36 3.95
N SER A 104 1.85 -0.34 3.28
CA SER A 104 0.42 -0.28 2.97
C SER A 104 -0.04 -1.44 2.09
N LEU A 105 0.71 -1.78 1.04
CA LEU A 105 0.40 -2.92 0.16
C LEU A 105 0.40 -4.24 0.93
N PHE A 106 1.39 -4.44 1.80
CA PHE A 106 1.51 -5.64 2.60
C PHE A 106 0.34 -5.81 3.57
N ALA A 107 -0.08 -4.73 4.22
CA ALA A 107 -1.27 -4.71 5.06
C ALA A 107 -2.54 -5.02 4.26
N PHE A 108 -2.67 -4.45 3.07
CA PHE A 108 -3.82 -4.67 2.18
C PHE A 108 -3.92 -6.13 1.71
N PHE A 109 -2.81 -6.76 1.32
CA PHE A 109 -2.82 -8.18 0.95
C PHE A 109 -3.18 -9.08 2.13
N ASN A 110 -2.72 -8.77 3.34
CA ASN A 110 -3.11 -9.53 4.52
C ASN A 110 -4.62 -9.38 4.79
N TYR A 111 -5.17 -8.17 4.66
CA TYR A 111 -6.60 -7.93 4.80
C TYR A 111 -7.43 -8.73 3.78
N GLN A 112 -7.04 -8.73 2.51
CA GLN A 112 -7.71 -9.55 1.49
C GLN A 112 -7.69 -11.06 1.82
N LYS A 113 -6.59 -11.56 2.37
CA LYS A 113 -6.53 -12.96 2.82
C LYS A 113 -7.51 -13.21 3.98
N GLN A 114 -7.68 -12.26 4.90
CA GLN A 114 -8.59 -12.39 6.04
C GLN A 114 -10.05 -12.46 5.61
N GLU A 115 -10.43 -11.64 4.64
CA GLU A 115 -11.80 -11.62 4.11
C GLU A 115 -12.08 -12.74 3.10
N SER A 116 -11.10 -13.61 2.82
CA SER A 116 -11.29 -14.70 1.88
C SER A 116 -12.29 -15.74 2.42
N SER A 117 -13.09 -16.29 1.51
CA SER A 117 -14.10 -17.33 1.82
C SER A 117 -13.49 -18.57 2.46
N VAL A 118 -12.25 -18.92 2.11
CA VAL A 118 -11.51 -20.05 2.69
C VAL A 118 -11.29 -19.85 4.18
N VAL A 119 -10.89 -18.65 4.60
CA VAL A 119 -10.56 -18.35 6.01
C VAL A 119 -11.82 -18.26 6.85
N THR A 120 -12.89 -17.67 6.32
CA THR A 120 -14.18 -17.61 7.05
C THR A 120 -14.83 -18.99 7.15
N ALA A 121 -14.76 -19.82 6.11
CA ALA A 121 -15.27 -21.19 6.13
C ALA A 121 -14.49 -22.10 7.10
N THR A 122 -13.16 -22.01 7.11
CA THR A 122 -12.33 -22.74 8.09
C THR A 122 -12.66 -22.32 9.52
N LEU A 123 -12.78 -21.02 9.78
CA LEU A 123 -13.15 -20.53 11.11
C LEU A 123 -14.54 -21.03 11.53
N TYR A 124 -15.51 -21.09 10.61
CA TYR A 124 -16.81 -21.67 10.88
C TYR A 124 -16.73 -23.17 11.19
N ALA A 125 -15.96 -23.94 10.41
CA ALA A 125 -15.77 -25.36 10.63
C ALA A 125 -15.14 -25.66 12.01
N LEU A 126 -14.25 -24.78 12.51
CA LEU A 126 -13.72 -24.90 13.87
C LEU A 126 -14.81 -24.69 14.94
N ARG A 127 -15.71 -23.72 14.72
CA ARG A 127 -16.78 -23.39 15.67
C ARG A 127 -17.84 -24.46 15.79
N THR A 128 -18.02 -25.27 14.75
CA THR A 128 -19.00 -26.35 14.73
C THR A 128 -18.42 -27.69 15.18
N ASN A 129 -17.10 -27.85 15.18
CA ASN A 129 -16.45 -29.09 15.57
C ASN A 129 -16.42 -29.26 17.12
N PRO A 130 -17.03 -30.33 17.68
CA PRO A 130 -17.10 -30.52 19.12
C PRO A 130 -15.73 -30.77 19.76
N LEU A 131 -14.81 -31.48 19.09
CA LEU A 131 -13.47 -31.74 19.61
C LEU A 131 -12.67 -30.45 19.76
N VAL A 132 -12.82 -29.53 18.80
CA VAL A 132 -12.16 -28.23 18.86
C VAL A 132 -12.73 -27.39 20.01
N ARG A 133 -14.06 -27.38 20.18
CA ARG A 133 -14.71 -26.64 21.26
C ARG A 133 -14.35 -27.15 22.64
N GLU A 134 -14.17 -28.45 22.81
CA GLU A 134 -13.75 -29.02 24.09
C GLU A 134 -12.39 -28.44 24.54
N GLN A 135 -11.46 -28.30 23.59
CA GLN A 135 -10.10 -27.85 23.83
C GLN A 135 -9.95 -26.31 23.84
N LEU A 136 -10.37 -25.61 22.77
CA LEU A 136 -10.27 -24.14 22.68
C LEU A 136 -11.31 -23.42 23.54
N GLY A 137 -12.41 -24.08 23.86
CA GLY A 137 -13.59 -23.49 24.48
C GLY A 137 -14.59 -22.96 23.46
N ASP A 138 -15.50 -22.14 23.96
CA ASP A 138 -16.53 -21.51 23.15
C ASP A 138 -15.99 -20.25 22.45
N GLU A 139 -16.79 -19.70 21.52
CA GLU A 139 -16.50 -18.42 20.86
C GLU A 139 -15.12 -18.33 20.19
N ILE A 140 -14.87 -19.21 19.21
CA ILE A 140 -13.60 -19.22 18.48
C ILE A 140 -13.52 -18.01 17.54
N TYR A 141 -12.56 -17.12 17.79
CA TYR A 141 -12.24 -15.98 16.94
C TYR A 141 -10.77 -16.01 16.50
N PHE A 142 -10.37 -15.02 15.71
CA PHE A 142 -8.95 -14.78 15.48
C PHE A 142 -8.25 -14.40 16.79
N ALA A 143 -7.02 -14.87 16.97
CA ALA A 143 -6.26 -14.62 18.21
C ALA A 143 -5.93 -13.14 18.44
N SER A 144 -5.88 -12.34 17.36
CA SER A 144 -5.51 -10.92 17.40
C SER A 144 -6.46 -10.08 16.56
N LYS A 145 -6.60 -8.80 16.89
CA LYS A 145 -7.40 -7.82 16.13
C LYS A 145 -6.98 -7.71 14.66
N TYR A 146 -5.68 -7.85 14.38
CA TYR A 146 -5.13 -7.84 13.02
C TYR A 146 -4.46 -9.19 12.73
N PRO A 147 -5.22 -10.24 12.40
CA PRO A 147 -4.68 -11.58 12.25
C PRO A 147 -3.68 -11.69 11.10
N TRP A 148 -2.52 -12.28 11.37
CA TRP A 148 -1.52 -12.50 10.33
C TRP A 148 -1.77 -13.85 9.64
N ILE A 149 -2.15 -13.85 8.35
CA ILE A 149 -2.44 -15.07 7.60
C ILE A 149 -1.23 -15.44 6.76
N LYS A 150 -0.57 -16.52 7.17
CA LYS A 150 0.59 -17.06 6.46
C LYS A 150 0.14 -17.99 5.34
N GLY A 151 0.89 -17.99 4.24
CA GLY A 151 0.71 -18.90 3.12
C GLY A 151 0.00 -18.29 1.90
N GLU A 152 -0.40 -19.15 0.98
CA GLU A 152 -0.95 -18.82 -0.34
C GLU A 152 -2.43 -19.21 -0.42
N ILE A 153 -3.26 -18.28 -0.87
CA ILE A 153 -4.65 -18.55 -1.25
C ILE A 153 -4.75 -18.27 -2.74
N ASN A 154 -4.67 -19.33 -3.54
CA ASN A 154 -4.71 -19.23 -4.99
C ASN A 154 -5.83 -20.10 -5.53
N GLN A 155 -7.02 -19.50 -5.58
CA GLN A 155 -8.23 -20.19 -6.03
C GLN A 155 -8.18 -20.49 -7.54
N VAL A 156 -7.52 -19.65 -8.34
CA VAL A 156 -7.37 -19.84 -9.79
C VAL A 156 -6.60 -21.13 -10.08
N HIS A 157 -5.42 -21.27 -9.46
CA HIS A 157 -4.58 -22.45 -9.59
C HIS A 157 -5.03 -23.61 -8.67
N GLY A 158 -6.09 -23.41 -7.88
CA GLY A 158 -6.64 -24.42 -6.99
C GLY A 158 -5.66 -24.87 -5.91
N ARG A 159 -4.80 -23.98 -5.41
CA ARG A 159 -3.83 -24.26 -4.34
C ARG A 159 -4.11 -23.37 -3.14
N ILE A 160 -4.34 -23.99 -2.01
CA ILE A 160 -4.60 -23.32 -0.74
C ILE A 160 -3.66 -23.94 0.28
N ASP A 161 -2.77 -23.14 0.86
CA ASP A 161 -1.99 -23.50 2.05
C ASP A 161 -2.00 -22.28 2.94
N VAL A 162 -2.80 -22.33 4.00
CA VAL A 162 -2.99 -21.21 4.92
C VAL A 162 -2.77 -21.64 6.35
N SER A 163 -2.15 -20.75 7.12
CA SER A 163 -2.11 -20.89 8.57
C SER A 163 -2.33 -19.57 9.27
N PHE A 164 -3.12 -19.61 10.34
CA PHE A 164 -3.47 -18.44 11.14
C PHE A 164 -3.81 -18.84 12.56
N TRP A 165 -3.71 -17.88 13.47
CA TRP A 165 -3.96 -18.09 14.90
C TRP A 165 -5.41 -17.80 15.25
N VAL A 166 -5.99 -18.71 16.01
CA VAL A 166 -7.34 -18.63 16.57
C VAL A 166 -7.28 -18.67 18.09
N LYS A 167 -8.28 -18.09 18.74
CA LYS A 167 -8.43 -18.07 20.19
C LYS A 167 -9.87 -18.38 20.53
N GLY A 168 -10.08 -19.31 21.46
CA GLY A 168 -11.35 -19.54 22.13
C GLY A 168 -11.33 -19.02 23.57
N THR A 169 -12.34 -19.40 24.35
CA THR A 169 -12.43 -19.02 25.76
C THR A 169 -11.30 -19.57 26.63
N LYS A 170 -10.84 -20.80 26.36
CA LYS A 170 -9.86 -21.52 27.19
C LYS A 170 -8.42 -21.27 26.72
N GLN A 171 -8.17 -21.53 25.44
CA GLN A 171 -6.83 -21.53 24.87
C GLN A 171 -6.82 -20.95 23.45
N ALA A 172 -5.62 -20.68 22.95
CA ALA A 172 -5.36 -20.31 21.56
C ALA A 172 -4.55 -21.40 20.85
N GLY A 173 -4.63 -21.39 19.52
CA GLY A 173 -3.95 -22.35 18.68
C GLY A 173 -3.77 -21.85 17.26
N GLN A 174 -2.82 -22.45 16.55
CA GLN A 174 -2.56 -22.21 15.14
C GLN A 174 -3.29 -23.27 14.31
N VAL A 175 -4.16 -22.80 13.42
CA VAL A 175 -4.84 -23.66 12.45
C VAL A 175 -4.01 -23.69 11.19
N ARG A 176 -3.91 -24.86 10.57
CA ARG A 176 -3.36 -25.04 9.23
C ARG A 176 -4.36 -25.78 8.35
N LEU A 177 -4.66 -25.19 7.20
CA LEU A 177 -5.45 -25.82 6.14
C LEU A 177 -4.61 -25.88 4.87
N LYS A 178 -4.53 -27.07 4.29
CA LYS A 178 -3.93 -27.31 2.99
C LYS A 178 -4.92 -28.05 2.10
N CYS A 179 -5.34 -27.40 1.02
CA CYS A 179 -6.25 -27.98 0.03
C CYS A 179 -5.68 -27.82 -1.37
N ARG A 180 -5.99 -28.79 -2.23
CA ARG A 180 -5.67 -28.70 -3.65
C ARG A 180 -6.86 -29.13 -4.49
N ARG A 181 -6.92 -28.66 -5.72
CA ARG A 181 -7.93 -29.07 -6.71
C ARG A 181 -7.25 -29.78 -7.87
N LYS A 182 -7.85 -30.86 -8.37
CA LYS A 182 -7.43 -31.49 -9.64
C LYS A 182 -8.20 -30.83 -10.79
N GLY A 183 -7.49 -30.20 -11.73
CA GLY A 183 -8.06 -29.64 -12.95
C GLY A 183 -8.86 -28.32 -12.79
N ARG A 184 -9.35 -27.80 -13.93
CA ARG A 184 -10.16 -26.57 -14.01
C ARG A 184 -11.63 -26.94 -13.86
N GLY A 185 -12.12 -26.98 -12.62
CA GLY A 185 -13.53 -27.25 -12.30
C GLY A 185 -13.77 -28.32 -11.23
N GLY A 186 -12.73 -29.08 -10.88
CA GLY A 186 -12.87 -30.15 -9.87
C GLY A 186 -13.14 -29.64 -8.45
N LEU A 187 -13.48 -30.58 -7.57
CA LEU A 187 -13.61 -30.32 -6.14
C LEU A 187 -12.23 -30.14 -5.47
N TYR A 188 -12.21 -29.42 -4.35
CA TYR A 188 -11.02 -29.32 -3.52
C TYR A 188 -10.91 -30.57 -2.65
N TYR A 189 -9.76 -31.25 -2.71
CA TYR A 189 -9.39 -32.28 -1.76
C TYR A 189 -8.53 -31.67 -0.65
N THR A 190 -8.91 -31.92 0.59
CA THR A 190 -8.17 -31.51 1.78
C THR A 190 -6.98 -32.44 1.96
N GLN A 191 -5.77 -31.89 1.99
CA GLN A 191 -4.54 -32.65 2.28
C GLN A 191 -4.22 -32.62 3.76
N GLU A 192 -4.46 -31.48 4.41
CA GLU A 192 -4.16 -31.28 5.81
C GLU A 192 -5.19 -30.32 6.38
N TYR A 193 -5.80 -30.71 7.49
CA TYR A 193 -6.53 -29.78 8.33
C TYR A 193 -6.21 -30.12 9.78
N SER A 194 -5.40 -29.25 10.39
CA SER A 194 -4.89 -29.50 11.74
C SER A 194 -4.91 -28.24 12.59
N LEU A 195 -5.00 -28.44 13.90
CA LEU A 195 -4.99 -27.41 14.92
C LEU A 195 -3.88 -27.72 15.91
N THR A 196 -2.87 -26.85 15.96
CA THR A 196 -1.76 -26.94 16.90
C THR A 196 -2.00 -25.97 18.06
N MET A 197 -2.09 -26.46 19.28
CA MET A 197 -2.26 -25.63 20.47
C MET A 197 -0.97 -24.88 20.82
N GLU A 198 -1.08 -23.88 21.69
CA GLU A 198 0.08 -23.23 22.30
C GLU A 198 0.96 -24.23 23.08
N ASP A 199 0.35 -25.28 23.65
CA ASP A 199 1.03 -26.36 24.38
C ASP A 199 1.82 -27.32 23.46
N GLY A 200 1.74 -27.14 22.14
CA GLY A 200 2.42 -27.97 21.14
C GLY A 200 1.68 -29.26 20.77
N THR A 201 0.55 -29.55 21.40
CA THR A 201 -0.34 -30.65 21.00
C THR A 201 -1.00 -30.34 19.66
N ARG A 202 -0.91 -31.29 18.72
CA ARG A 202 -1.50 -31.16 17.38
C ARG A 202 -2.68 -32.10 17.24
N PHE A 203 -3.81 -31.54 16.84
CA PHE A 203 -5.05 -32.26 16.56
C PHE A 203 -5.28 -32.28 15.06
N GLU A 204 -5.40 -33.48 14.50
CA GLU A 204 -5.81 -33.65 13.11
C GLU A 204 -7.34 -33.65 13.06
N LEU A 205 -7.90 -32.64 12.41
CA LEU A 205 -9.35 -32.42 12.29
C LEU A 205 -9.93 -33.06 11.04
N TYR A 206 -9.06 -33.40 10.09
CA TYR A 206 -9.38 -34.18 8.91
C TYR A 206 -8.90 -35.61 9.13
N ASP A 207 -9.72 -36.59 8.74
CA ASP A 207 -9.33 -37.99 8.77
C ASP A 207 -8.48 -38.32 7.53
N PRO A 208 -7.16 -38.55 7.68
CA PRO A 208 -6.29 -38.85 6.56
C PRO A 208 -6.58 -40.24 5.95
N GLN A 209 -7.27 -41.13 6.67
CA GLN A 209 -7.61 -42.47 6.19
C GLN A 209 -8.88 -42.49 5.34
N GLY A 210 -9.62 -41.37 5.26
CA GLY A 210 -10.82 -41.26 4.44
C GLY A 210 -11.99 -42.10 4.92
N ASN A 211 -12.04 -42.47 6.22
CA ASN A 211 -13.20 -43.19 6.77
C ASN A 211 -14.40 -42.25 7.02
N ALA A 212 -14.17 -40.94 7.01
CA ALA A 212 -15.25 -39.95 7.02
C ALA A 212 -16.02 -40.01 5.69
N ILE A 213 -17.33 -40.26 5.78
CA ILE A 213 -18.26 -40.23 4.65
C ILE A 213 -18.16 -38.85 3.99
N ASP A 214 -17.58 -38.81 2.79
CA ASP A 214 -17.50 -37.60 1.98
C ASP A 214 -18.86 -37.41 1.29
N PRO A 215 -19.64 -36.38 1.65
CA PRO A 215 -20.98 -36.16 1.08
C PRO A 215 -20.93 -35.87 -0.43
N PHE A 216 -19.74 -35.70 -1.02
CA PHE A 216 -19.56 -35.44 -2.44
C PHE A 216 -19.02 -36.62 -3.24
N GLN A 217 -18.69 -37.76 -2.60
CA GLN A 217 -18.26 -38.96 -3.33
C GLN A 217 -19.40 -39.56 -4.18
N GLU A 218 -20.65 -39.43 -3.74
CA GLU A 218 -21.82 -39.96 -4.47
C GLU A 218 -22.02 -39.26 -5.83
N ILE A 219 -21.65 -37.97 -5.96
CA ILE A 219 -21.86 -37.19 -7.19
C ILE A 219 -20.87 -37.61 -8.30
N ALA A 220 -19.72 -38.19 -7.95
CA ALA A 220 -18.68 -38.55 -8.93
C ALA A 220 -18.94 -39.88 -9.65
N VAL A 221 -19.97 -40.65 -9.25
CA VAL A 221 -20.25 -41.99 -9.77
C VAL A 221 -21.37 -41.98 -10.83
N GLU A 222 -22.10 -40.88 -11.00
CA GLU A 222 -23.25 -40.76 -11.92
C GLU A 222 -22.95 -40.13 -13.30
N GLU A 223 -21.71 -40.22 -13.81
CA GLU A 223 -21.41 -39.92 -15.24
C GLU A 223 -21.04 -41.17 -16.04
#